data_AF-A0A7U3D0P5-F1
#
_entry.id   AF-A0A7U3D0P5-F1
#
_cell.length_a   1.000
_cell.length_b   1.000
_cell.length_c   1.000
_cell.angle_alpha   90.00
_cell.angle_beta   90.00
_cell.angle_gamma   90.00
#
_symmetry.space_group_name_H-M   'P 1'
#
loop_
_entity.id
_entity.type
_entity.pdbx_description
1 polymer ?
#
loop_
_entity_poly.entity_id
_entity_poly.type
_entity_poly.pdbx_seq_one_letter_code
_entity_poly.pdbx_strand_id
1 'polypeptide(L)'
;MNTNINNETQEKYVIPGDKISTTEEYLAGKNTTEDGGNILSAVYGTVYFDESNLTVSVINSKKKLSAKVGDVVYGQVTKIDRGNAVLNISAIYQTDKGLVPFNKEAMLRLPRSNGREDEQMSGLAIGDLVRGKVSRTGRSLEVSMFGKHYGVLKTLCHRCRNPMILKEGSLYCDNCERNENRKIADDYGAVMVFGDVNEGK
;
A
#
# COMPACT_ATOMS: atom_id res chain seq x y z
N MET A 1 -35.36 22.18 34.31
CA MET A 1 -33.93 21.91 34.57
C MET A 1 -33.37 21.29 33.31
N ASN A 2 -32.81 22.11 32.41
CA ASN A 2 -32.17 21.64 31.17
C ASN A 2 -30.67 21.52 31.44
N THR A 3 -30.17 20.32 31.62
CA THR A 3 -28.74 20.03 31.54
C THR A 3 -28.38 19.79 30.08
N ASN A 4 -27.89 20.85 29.43
CA ASN A 4 -27.19 20.74 28.15
C ASN A 4 -25.92 19.92 28.36
N ILE A 5 -25.87 18.73 27.77
CA ILE A 5 -24.66 17.90 27.70
C ILE A 5 -23.86 18.39 26.50
N ASN A 6 -22.95 19.34 26.75
CA ASN A 6 -21.95 19.76 25.78
C ASN A 6 -20.83 18.72 25.74
N ASN A 7 -20.91 17.76 24.82
CA ASN A 7 -19.77 16.92 24.44
C ASN A 7 -18.79 17.76 23.61
N GLU A 8 -18.08 18.69 24.27
CA GLU A 8 -16.96 19.40 23.65
C GLU A 8 -15.81 18.41 23.49
N THR A 9 -15.68 17.86 22.28
CA THR A 9 -14.48 17.17 21.85
C THR A 9 -13.39 18.23 21.70
N GLN A 10 -12.73 18.63 22.79
CA GLN A 10 -11.49 19.37 22.66
C GLN A 10 -10.50 18.43 21.95
N GLU A 11 -10.13 18.75 20.71
CA GLU A 11 -9.13 18.01 19.94
C GLU A 11 -7.74 18.18 20.57
N LYS A 12 -7.55 17.57 21.73
CA LYS A 12 -6.27 17.53 22.44
C LYS A 12 -5.44 16.43 21.82
N TYR A 13 -4.42 16.84 21.08
CA TYR A 13 -3.38 15.94 20.60
C TYR A 13 -2.37 15.66 21.72
N VAL A 14 -1.92 14.42 21.79
CA VAL A 14 -0.95 13.94 22.77
C VAL A 14 0.13 13.12 22.09
N ILE A 15 1.33 13.10 22.67
CA ILE A 15 2.46 12.23 22.32
C ILE A 15 2.68 11.17 23.40
N PRO A 16 3.42 10.08 23.12
CA PRO A 16 3.76 9.09 24.14
C PRO A 16 4.46 9.73 25.34
N GLY A 17 3.96 9.44 26.55
CA GLY A 17 4.45 10.01 27.81
C GLY A 17 3.65 11.21 28.32
N ASP A 18 2.80 11.83 27.49
CA ASP A 18 1.96 12.95 27.96
C ASP A 18 0.95 12.49 29.00
N LYS A 19 0.82 13.25 30.09
CA LYS A 19 -0.25 13.06 31.08
C LYS A 19 -1.60 13.49 30.52
N ILE A 20 -2.53 12.56 30.51
CA ILE A 20 -3.90 12.75 30.02
C ILE A 20 -4.83 13.07 31.19
N SER A 21 -4.80 12.22 32.23
CA SER A 21 -5.72 12.25 33.37
C SER A 21 -5.08 11.58 34.60
N THR A 22 -5.82 11.47 35.71
CA THR A 22 -5.47 10.61 36.86
C THR A 22 -6.34 9.36 36.91
N THR A 23 -5.86 8.33 37.62
CA THR A 23 -6.61 7.09 37.86
C THR A 23 -7.79 7.27 38.84
N GLU A 24 -7.86 8.42 39.50
CA GLU A 24 -8.99 8.80 40.38
C GLU A 24 -10.19 9.33 39.58
N GLU A 25 -9.93 9.92 38.41
CA GLU A 25 -10.95 10.51 37.55
C GLU A 25 -11.46 9.53 36.50
N TYR A 26 -10.54 8.78 35.87
CA TYR A 26 -10.86 7.83 34.81
C TYR A 26 -10.03 6.55 34.96
N LEU A 27 -10.42 5.50 34.25
CA LEU A 27 -9.65 4.27 34.07
C LEU A 27 -8.87 4.32 32.75
N ALA A 28 -7.69 3.71 32.70
CA ALA A 28 -6.91 3.62 31.47
C ALA A 28 -7.60 2.74 30.42
N GLY A 29 -7.91 3.34 29.27
CA GLY A 29 -8.50 2.69 28.10
C GLY A 29 -7.46 2.28 27.05
N LYS A 30 -7.84 2.39 25.77
CA LYS A 30 -6.96 2.00 24.65
C LYS A 30 -5.85 3.02 24.44
N ASN A 31 -4.64 2.51 24.21
CA ASN A 31 -3.45 3.30 23.93
C ASN A 31 -3.05 4.28 25.06
N THR A 32 -3.40 3.95 26.29
CA THR A 32 -3.00 4.65 27.51
C THR A 32 -2.36 3.68 28.49
N THR A 33 -1.58 4.18 29.43
CA THR A 33 -0.94 3.38 30.49
C THR A 33 -1.05 4.10 31.83
N GLU A 34 -1.03 3.34 32.92
CA GLU A 34 -1.07 3.88 34.28
C GLU A 34 0.35 3.90 34.86
N ASP A 35 0.78 5.06 35.33
CA ASP A 35 2.06 5.22 36.03
C ASP A 35 1.92 6.24 37.16
N GLY A 36 2.23 5.81 38.39
CA GLY A 36 2.20 6.66 39.58
C GLY A 36 0.86 7.38 39.83
N GLY A 37 -0.28 6.72 39.57
CA GLY A 37 -1.62 7.31 39.71
C GLY A 37 -2.03 8.26 38.57
N ASN A 38 -1.20 8.38 37.54
CA ASN A 38 -1.50 9.15 36.34
C ASN A 38 -1.79 8.22 35.16
N ILE A 39 -2.67 8.67 34.28
CA ILE A 39 -2.91 8.04 32.99
C ILE A 39 -2.11 8.79 31.95
N LEU A 40 -1.13 8.09 31.36
CA LEU A 40 -0.23 8.60 30.35
C LEU A 40 -0.63 8.07 28.97
N SER A 41 -0.37 8.86 27.93
CA SER A 41 -0.50 8.38 26.56
C SER A 41 0.60 7.39 26.22
N ALA A 42 0.25 6.29 25.56
CA ALA A 42 1.23 5.34 25.02
C ALA A 42 1.56 5.60 23.54
N VAL A 43 0.76 6.43 22.83
CA VAL A 43 0.87 6.67 21.39
C VAL A 43 0.64 8.15 21.05
N TYR A 44 0.97 8.56 19.82
CA TYR A 44 0.48 9.83 19.30
C TYR A 44 -0.99 9.71 18.85
N GLY A 45 -1.83 10.68 19.19
CA GLY A 45 -3.22 10.71 18.74
C GLY A 45 -4.06 11.77 19.45
N THR A 46 -5.38 11.63 19.32
CA THR A 46 -6.36 12.53 19.95
C THR A 46 -6.98 11.85 21.17
N VAL A 47 -7.13 12.58 22.26
CA VAL A 47 -7.75 12.04 23.48
C VAL A 47 -9.26 11.90 23.30
N TYR A 48 -9.81 10.79 23.80
CA TYR A 48 -11.24 10.51 23.86
C TYR A 48 -11.63 10.08 25.27
N PHE A 49 -12.55 10.82 25.87
CA PHE A 49 -13.14 10.50 27.16
C PHE A 49 -14.49 9.81 26.95
N ASP A 50 -14.64 8.61 27.53
CA ASP A 50 -15.90 7.90 27.61
C ASP A 50 -16.49 8.12 29.01
N GLU A 51 -17.36 9.11 29.13
CA GLU A 51 -18.04 9.47 30.37
C GLU A 51 -18.97 8.36 30.89
N SER A 52 -19.45 7.46 30.02
CA SER A 52 -20.36 6.40 30.44
C SER A 52 -19.62 5.28 31.17
N ASN A 53 -18.41 4.98 30.72
CA ASN A 53 -17.57 3.93 31.31
C ASN A 53 -16.46 4.49 32.21
N LEU A 54 -16.36 5.82 32.35
CA LEU A 54 -15.26 6.52 33.01
C LEU A 54 -13.89 6.02 32.51
N THR A 55 -13.73 5.89 31.19
CA THR A 55 -12.44 5.50 30.59
C THR A 55 -11.88 6.60 29.72
N VAL A 56 -10.55 6.73 29.71
CA VAL A 56 -9.86 7.63 28.78
C VAL A 56 -8.98 6.85 27.82
N SER A 57 -9.11 7.15 26.53
CA SER A 57 -8.36 6.47 25.46
C SER A 57 -7.70 7.48 24.53
N VAL A 58 -6.68 7.05 23.80
CA VAL A 58 -6.08 7.84 22.72
C VAL A 58 -6.42 7.21 21.39
N ILE A 59 -7.17 7.95 20.56
CA ILE A 59 -7.50 7.56 19.20
C ILE A 59 -6.30 7.89 18.31
N ASN A 60 -5.60 6.85 17.88
CA ASN A 60 -4.56 6.96 16.87
C ASN A 60 -5.21 6.96 15.48
N SER A 61 -5.15 8.08 14.77
CA SER A 61 -5.75 8.29 13.44
C SER A 61 -5.14 7.43 12.33
N LYS A 62 -4.13 6.58 12.62
CA LYS A 62 -3.70 5.53 11.70
C LYS A 62 -4.80 4.48 11.57
N LYS A 63 -5.83 4.78 10.77
CA LYS A 63 -6.72 3.75 10.20
C LYS A 63 -5.80 2.71 9.58
N LYS A 64 -5.80 1.48 10.11
CA LYS A 64 -5.09 0.35 9.51
C LYS A 64 -5.64 0.19 8.10
N LEU A 65 -4.89 0.67 7.12
CA LEU A 65 -5.22 0.50 5.72
C LEU A 65 -5.13 -0.99 5.42
N SER A 66 -6.28 -1.60 5.16
CA SER A 66 -6.37 -3.00 4.77
C SER A 66 -6.61 -3.08 3.26
N ALA A 67 -5.78 -3.86 2.59
CA ALA A 67 -6.02 -4.23 1.20
C ALA A 67 -7.22 -5.19 1.12
N LYS A 68 -8.07 -4.99 0.13
CA LYS A 68 -9.18 -5.88 -0.23
C LYS A 68 -8.92 -6.49 -1.59
N VAL A 69 -9.57 -7.63 -1.85
CA VAL A 69 -9.58 -8.21 -3.20
C VAL A 69 -10.22 -7.20 -4.15
N GLY A 70 -9.54 -6.94 -5.27
CA GLY A 70 -9.96 -5.96 -6.26
C GLY A 70 -9.22 -4.63 -6.20
N ASP A 71 -8.59 -4.28 -5.08
CA ASP A 71 -7.79 -3.06 -4.96
C ASP A 71 -6.59 -3.11 -5.92
N VAL A 72 -6.14 -1.94 -6.37
CA VAL A 72 -4.99 -1.82 -7.26
C VAL A 72 -3.76 -1.42 -6.46
N VAL A 73 -2.65 -2.11 -6.66
CA VAL A 73 -1.41 -1.88 -5.92
C VAL A 73 -0.26 -1.51 -6.83
N TYR A 74 0.65 -0.73 -6.29
CA TYR A 74 1.86 -0.23 -6.95
C TYR A 74 3.07 -0.65 -6.13
N GLY A 75 3.99 -1.35 -6.76
CA GLY A 75 5.15 -1.88 -6.06
C GLY A 75 6.32 -2.18 -6.98
N GLN A 76 7.46 -2.43 -6.35
CA GLN A 76 8.68 -2.79 -7.05
C GLN A 76 8.94 -4.29 -6.92
N VAL A 77 9.38 -4.94 -7.99
CA VAL A 77 9.83 -6.33 -7.94
C VAL A 77 11.14 -6.42 -7.16
N THR A 78 11.13 -7.16 -6.05
CA THR A 78 12.34 -7.35 -5.21
C THR A 78 13.00 -8.69 -5.46
N LYS A 79 12.23 -9.73 -5.78
CA LYS A 79 12.73 -11.09 -6.02
C LYS A 79 11.93 -11.79 -7.10
N ILE A 80 12.60 -12.62 -7.89
CA ILE A 80 11.97 -13.51 -8.86
C ILE A 80 12.51 -14.92 -8.62
N ASP A 81 11.60 -15.85 -8.37
CA ASP A 81 11.86 -17.29 -8.24
C ASP A 81 11.14 -18.05 -9.37
N ARG A 82 11.38 -19.37 -9.49
CA ARG A 82 10.72 -20.21 -10.50
C ARG A 82 9.18 -20.19 -10.34
N GLY A 83 8.51 -19.36 -11.15
CA GLY A 83 7.06 -19.25 -11.22
C GLY A 83 6.43 -18.21 -10.27
N ASN A 84 7.22 -17.48 -9.48
CA ASN A 84 6.71 -16.45 -8.57
C ASN A 84 7.64 -15.23 -8.53
N ALA A 85 7.06 -14.06 -8.30
CA ALA A 85 7.81 -12.84 -7.97
C ALA A 85 7.31 -12.28 -6.63
N VAL A 86 8.21 -11.63 -5.90
CA VAL A 86 7.91 -10.87 -4.70
C VAL A 86 7.91 -9.39 -5.06
N LEU A 87 6.84 -8.70 -4.69
CA LEU A 87 6.66 -7.27 -4.86
C LEU A 87 6.72 -6.60 -3.50
N ASN A 88 7.51 -5.54 -3.38
CA ASN A 88 7.39 -4.59 -2.29
C ASN A 88 6.38 -3.50 -2.70
N ILE A 89 5.17 -3.58 -2.16
CA ILE A 89 4.12 -2.60 -2.42
C ILE A 89 4.39 -1.36 -1.59
N SER A 90 4.31 -0.20 -2.24
CA SER A 90 4.51 1.12 -1.64
C SER A 90 3.23 1.96 -1.62
N ALA A 91 2.29 1.67 -2.51
CA ALA A 91 0.99 2.35 -2.56
C ALA A 91 -0.13 1.40 -2.99
N ILE A 92 -1.33 1.72 -2.53
CA ILE A 92 -2.58 1.06 -2.93
C ILE A 92 -3.58 2.13 -3.34
N TYR A 93 -4.32 1.86 -4.39
CA TYR A 93 -5.43 2.66 -4.86
C TYR A 93 -6.74 1.99 -4.41
N GLN A 94 -7.54 2.73 -3.65
CA GLN A 94 -8.88 2.33 -3.24
C GLN A 94 -9.89 3.38 -3.73
N THR A 95 -11.03 2.95 -4.27
CA THR A 95 -12.04 3.86 -4.84
C THR A 95 -12.51 4.95 -3.86
N ASP A 96 -12.55 4.65 -2.56
CA ASP A 96 -13.00 5.58 -1.51
C ASP A 96 -11.91 6.54 -1.01
N LYS A 97 -10.63 6.25 -1.27
CA LYS A 97 -9.48 7.00 -0.70
C LYS A 97 -8.48 7.51 -1.74
N GLY A 98 -8.62 7.10 -3.00
CA GLY A 98 -7.62 7.32 -4.03
C GLY A 98 -6.34 6.53 -3.75
N LEU A 99 -5.21 7.07 -4.23
CA LEU A 99 -3.89 6.49 -4.05
C LEU A 99 -3.33 6.87 -2.67
N VAL A 100 -3.06 5.87 -1.84
CA VAL A 100 -2.57 6.04 -0.48
C VAL A 100 -1.32 5.20 -0.21
N PRO A 101 -0.39 5.66 0.65
CA PRO A 101 0.78 4.87 1.02
C PRO A 101 0.40 3.53 1.67
N PHE A 102 1.04 2.45 1.23
CA PHE A 102 0.78 1.11 1.72
C PHE A 102 2.04 0.26 1.60
N ASN A 103 2.65 -0.06 2.75
CA ASN A 103 3.90 -0.80 2.82
C ASN A 103 3.63 -2.26 3.17
N LYS A 104 3.69 -3.14 2.18
CA LYS A 104 3.49 -4.58 2.39
C LYS A 104 4.16 -5.40 1.29
N GLU A 105 4.65 -6.58 1.64
CA GLU A 105 5.06 -7.56 0.63
C GLU A 105 3.85 -8.26 0.01
N ALA A 106 3.91 -8.46 -1.30
CA ALA A 106 2.93 -9.21 -2.06
C ALA A 106 3.60 -10.26 -2.93
N MET A 107 2.91 -11.37 -3.13
CA MET A 107 3.33 -12.44 -4.01
C MET A 107 2.59 -12.33 -5.35
N LEU A 108 3.34 -12.37 -6.43
CA LEU A 108 2.81 -12.39 -7.79
C LEU A 108 3.12 -13.75 -8.41
N ARG A 109 2.06 -14.46 -8.82
CA ARG A 109 2.21 -15.72 -9.53
C ARG A 109 2.47 -15.43 -11.01
N LEU A 110 3.57 -15.96 -11.54
CA LEU A 110 3.90 -15.84 -12.95
C LEU A 110 3.13 -16.89 -13.76
N PRO A 111 2.64 -16.57 -14.97
CA PRO A 111 2.06 -17.57 -15.87
C PRO A 111 3.05 -18.70 -16.14
N ARG A 112 2.58 -19.95 -16.17
CA ARG A 112 3.40 -21.09 -16.64
C ARG A 112 3.48 -21.05 -18.16
N SER A 113 4.69 -21.16 -18.71
CA SER A 113 4.89 -21.36 -20.14
C SER A 113 4.47 -22.80 -20.50
N ASN A 114 3.35 -22.95 -21.20
CA ASN A 114 2.82 -24.25 -21.60
C ASN A 114 3.56 -24.77 -22.85
N GLY A 115 4.81 -25.21 -22.68
CA GLY A 115 5.47 -26.17 -23.59
C GLY A 115 5.59 -25.80 -25.08
N ARG A 116 5.48 -24.54 -25.47
CA ARG A 116 5.96 -24.05 -26.77
C ARG A 116 7.12 -23.12 -26.49
N GLU A 117 8.24 -23.45 -27.12
CA GLU A 117 9.50 -22.73 -27.05
C GLU A 117 9.30 -21.26 -27.42
N ASP A 118 9.03 -20.46 -26.40
CA ASP A 118 9.51 -19.10 -26.27
C ASP A 118 9.97 -19.00 -24.81
N GLU A 119 11.28 -19.00 -24.63
CA GLU A 119 11.97 -18.68 -23.37
C GLU A 119 11.75 -17.22 -22.97
N GLN A 120 10.50 -16.75 -22.93
CA GLN A 120 10.13 -15.47 -22.35
C GLN A 120 9.89 -15.67 -20.84
N MET A 121 10.99 -16.08 -20.21
CA MET A 121 11.27 -15.97 -18.79
C MET A 121 10.76 -14.62 -18.28
N SER A 122 9.68 -14.66 -17.49
CA SER A 122 9.01 -13.56 -16.78
C SER A 122 9.01 -12.22 -17.51
N GLY A 123 7.83 -11.72 -17.93
CA GLY A 123 7.65 -10.34 -18.40
C GLY A 123 7.93 -9.25 -17.35
N LEU A 124 8.83 -9.52 -16.40
CA LEU A 124 9.25 -8.75 -15.24
C LEU A 124 10.74 -8.98 -15.01
N ALA A 125 11.42 -7.96 -14.51
CA ALA A 125 12.77 -8.03 -13.96
C ALA A 125 12.81 -7.45 -12.54
N ILE A 126 13.85 -7.80 -11.80
CA ILE A 126 14.11 -7.23 -10.47
C ILE A 126 14.33 -5.72 -10.62
N GLY A 127 13.61 -4.94 -9.81
CA GLY A 127 13.63 -3.48 -9.84
C GLY A 127 12.52 -2.85 -10.68
N ASP A 128 11.75 -3.64 -11.44
CA ASP A 128 10.62 -3.12 -12.22
C ASP A 128 9.55 -2.52 -11.30
N LEU A 129 9.06 -1.34 -11.66
CA LEU A 129 7.88 -0.75 -11.05
C LEU A 129 6.64 -1.32 -11.72
N VAL A 130 5.73 -1.90 -10.94
CA VAL A 130 4.62 -2.71 -11.42
C VAL A 130 3.30 -2.22 -10.84
N ARG A 131 2.26 -2.21 -11.68
CA ARG A 131 0.85 -2.11 -11.27
C ARG A 131 0.19 -3.48 -11.34
N GLY A 132 -0.50 -3.86 -10.27
CA GLY A 132 -1.25 -5.10 -10.21
C GLY A 132 -2.56 -4.97 -9.44
N LYS A 133 -3.44 -5.96 -9.59
CA LYS A 133 -4.71 -6.08 -8.87
C LYS A 133 -4.60 -7.11 -7.76
N VAL A 134 -5.07 -6.79 -6.57
CA VAL A 134 -5.12 -7.73 -5.45
C VAL A 134 -6.09 -8.86 -5.80
N SER A 135 -5.58 -10.09 -5.92
CA SER A 135 -6.37 -11.28 -6.23
C SER A 135 -6.81 -12.01 -4.97
N ARG A 136 -5.99 -11.99 -3.91
CA ARG A 136 -6.28 -12.67 -2.66
C ARG A 136 -5.67 -11.93 -1.48
N THR A 137 -6.42 -11.91 -0.38
CA THR A 137 -6.01 -11.37 0.91
C THR A 137 -6.13 -12.46 1.97
N GLY A 138 -5.24 -12.47 2.96
CA GLY A 138 -5.24 -13.46 4.03
C GLY A 138 -3.87 -13.56 4.68
N ARG A 139 -3.32 -14.78 4.76
CA ARG A 139 -1.96 -15.03 5.28
C ARG A 139 -0.88 -14.31 4.46
N SER A 140 -1.04 -14.28 3.14
CA SER A 140 -0.22 -13.51 2.20
C SER A 140 -1.11 -12.63 1.33
N LEU A 141 -0.56 -11.50 0.87
CA LEU A 141 -1.19 -10.69 -0.15
C LEU A 141 -0.78 -11.25 -1.51
N GLU A 142 -1.74 -11.65 -2.34
CA GLU A 142 -1.47 -12.09 -3.71
C GLU A 142 -1.96 -11.05 -4.70
N VAL A 143 -1.16 -10.83 -5.74
CA VAL A 143 -1.41 -9.85 -6.79
C VAL A 143 -1.42 -10.56 -8.14
N SER A 144 -2.26 -10.04 -9.04
CA SER A 144 -2.35 -10.46 -10.42
C SER A 144 -2.06 -9.29 -11.35
N MET A 145 -1.51 -9.58 -12.53
CA MET A 145 -1.30 -8.60 -13.59
C MET A 145 -2.17 -8.88 -14.83
N PHE A 146 -3.22 -9.69 -14.72
CA PHE A 146 -4.10 -9.93 -15.87
C PHE A 146 -4.88 -8.66 -16.27
N GLY A 147 -4.87 -8.35 -17.57
CA GLY A 147 -5.46 -7.14 -18.14
C GLY A 147 -4.42 -6.23 -18.79
N LYS A 148 -4.90 -5.22 -19.54
CA LYS A 148 -4.08 -4.24 -20.28
C LYS A 148 -3.49 -3.15 -19.38
N HIS A 149 -4.21 -2.78 -18.33
CA HIS A 149 -3.82 -1.74 -17.37
C HIS A 149 -2.82 -2.21 -16.30
N TYR A 150 -2.49 -3.51 -16.29
CA TYR A 150 -1.65 -4.13 -15.28
C TYR A 150 -0.40 -4.69 -15.93
N GLY A 151 0.75 -4.32 -15.37
CA GLY A 151 1.99 -4.39 -16.11
C GLY A 151 3.13 -3.67 -15.41
N VAL A 152 4.31 -3.77 -16.01
CA VAL A 152 5.43 -2.87 -15.75
C VAL A 152 5.01 -1.46 -16.18
N LEU A 153 5.23 -0.49 -15.29
CA LEU A 153 5.04 0.94 -15.50
C LEU A 153 6.34 1.65 -15.87
N LYS A 154 7.45 1.17 -15.30
CA LYS A 154 8.80 1.69 -15.53
C LYS A 154 9.84 0.62 -15.23
N THR A 155 10.88 0.56 -16.03
CA THR A 155 12.01 -0.35 -15.83
C THR A 155 13.32 0.29 -16.25
N LEU A 156 14.43 -0.34 -15.86
CA LEU A 156 15.79 0.02 -16.21
C LEU A 156 16.40 -1.11 -17.04
N CYS A 157 17.24 -0.75 -18.01
CA CYS A 157 17.95 -1.72 -18.83
C CYS A 157 18.79 -2.65 -17.96
N HIS A 158 18.76 -3.95 -18.26
CA HIS A 158 19.49 -4.94 -17.49
C HIS A 158 21.02 -4.73 -17.54
N ARG A 159 21.52 -4.15 -18.64
CA ARG A 159 22.96 -3.95 -18.87
C ARG A 159 23.48 -2.64 -18.27
N CYS A 160 22.93 -1.51 -18.69
CA CYS A 160 23.48 -0.19 -18.37
C CYS A 160 22.65 0.59 -17.35
N ARG A 161 21.54 0.02 -16.88
CA ARG A 161 20.60 0.63 -15.91
C ARG A 161 19.95 1.94 -16.39
N ASN A 162 20.09 2.31 -17.67
CA ASN A 162 19.36 3.46 -18.21
C ASN A 162 17.85 3.17 -18.25
N PRO A 163 16.96 4.14 -18.00
CA PRO A 163 15.53 3.95 -18.19
C PRO A 163 15.22 3.51 -19.61
N MET A 164 14.39 2.47 -19.75
CA MET A 164 13.99 2.00 -21.06
C MET A 164 12.80 2.82 -21.59
N ILE A 165 12.74 2.98 -22.91
CA ILE A 165 11.66 3.65 -23.62
C ILE A 165 10.84 2.64 -24.41
N LEU A 166 9.53 2.87 -24.51
CA LEU A 166 8.67 2.03 -25.34
C LEU A 166 8.81 2.46 -26.81
N LYS A 167 9.30 1.55 -27.65
CA LYS A 167 9.47 1.76 -29.10
C LYS A 167 8.89 0.57 -29.85
N GLU A 168 7.90 0.84 -30.71
CA GLU A 168 7.26 -0.17 -31.56
C GLU A 168 6.72 -1.40 -30.79
N GLY A 169 6.24 -1.19 -29.56
CA GLY A 169 5.71 -2.25 -28.70
C GLY A 169 6.76 -3.05 -27.92
N SER A 170 8.04 -2.72 -28.04
CA SER A 170 9.15 -3.32 -27.29
C SER A 170 9.85 -2.29 -26.40
N LEU A 171 10.52 -2.73 -25.34
CA LEU A 171 11.32 -1.83 -24.52
C LEU A 171 12.72 -1.71 -25.12
N TYR A 172 13.09 -0.50 -25.51
CA TYR A 172 14.37 -0.16 -26.10
C TYR A 172 15.21 0.69 -25.14
N CYS A 173 16.50 0.41 -25.09
CA CYS A 173 17.48 1.23 -24.39
C CYS A 173 18.23 2.09 -25.41
N ASP A 174 18.09 3.40 -25.31
CA ASP A 174 18.79 4.41 -26.12
C ASP A 174 20.30 4.48 -25.87
N ASN A 175 20.77 4.04 -24.70
CA ASN A 175 22.18 4.11 -24.33
C ASN A 175 23.00 2.89 -24.82
N CYS A 176 22.42 1.68 -24.80
CA CYS A 176 23.14 0.46 -25.21
C CYS A 176 22.43 -0.34 -26.30
N GLU A 177 21.43 0.27 -26.94
CA GLU A 177 20.71 -0.23 -28.12
C GLU A 177 20.07 -1.61 -27.95
N ARG A 178 19.76 -1.99 -26.71
CA ARG A 178 19.15 -3.28 -26.39
C ARG A 178 17.64 -3.22 -26.42
N ASN A 179 17.04 -4.27 -26.97
CA ASN A 179 15.62 -4.55 -26.85
C ASN A 179 15.38 -5.60 -25.76
N GLU A 180 14.39 -5.35 -24.91
CA GLU A 180 13.95 -6.28 -23.88
C GLU A 180 12.42 -6.39 -23.89
N ASN A 181 11.90 -7.60 -23.67
CA ASN A 181 10.47 -7.84 -23.59
C ASN A 181 10.01 -7.86 -22.13
N ARG A 182 8.89 -7.19 -21.86
CA ARG A 182 8.20 -7.15 -20.57
C ARG A 182 6.69 -7.14 -20.79
N LYS A 183 5.95 -7.57 -19.77
CA LYS A 183 4.50 -7.36 -19.72
C LYS A 183 4.26 -5.92 -19.26
N ILE A 184 4.16 -5.00 -20.20
CA ILE A 184 3.93 -3.58 -19.94
C ILE A 184 2.45 -3.29 -19.67
N ALA A 185 2.20 -2.25 -18.87
CA ALA A 185 0.87 -1.63 -18.81
C ALA A 185 0.70 -0.69 -20.01
N ASP A 186 -0.54 -0.37 -20.35
CA ASP A 186 -0.87 0.53 -21.46
C ASP A 186 -0.41 1.98 -21.25
N ASP A 187 -0.14 2.36 -20.01
CA ASP A 187 0.38 3.68 -19.61
C ASP A 187 1.87 3.66 -19.23
N TYR A 188 2.65 2.71 -19.76
CA TYR A 188 4.10 2.64 -19.54
C TYR A 188 4.79 3.98 -19.84
N GLY A 189 5.62 4.46 -18.90
CA GLY A 189 6.35 5.72 -19.04
C GLY A 189 5.52 6.99 -18.82
N ALA A 190 4.19 6.93 -18.99
CA ALA A 190 3.23 8.01 -18.76
C ALA A 190 2.20 7.58 -17.71
N VAL A 191 2.68 7.23 -16.53
CA VAL A 191 1.91 6.56 -15.48
C VAL A 191 0.70 7.41 -15.05
N MET A 192 -0.50 6.88 -15.26
CA MET A 192 -1.76 7.44 -14.76
C MET A 192 -2.12 6.80 -13.42
N VAL A 193 -2.75 7.54 -12.50
CA VAL A 193 -3.34 6.89 -11.32
C VAL A 193 -4.52 6.05 -11.81
N PHE A 194 -4.71 4.84 -11.27
CA PHE A 194 -5.67 3.88 -11.81
C PHE A 194 -7.10 4.45 -11.94
N GLY A 195 -7.50 5.37 -11.06
CA GLY A 195 -8.80 6.07 -11.15
C GLY A 195 -8.98 6.97 -12.37
N ASP A 196 -7.88 7.44 -12.96
CA ASP A 196 -7.87 8.28 -14.17
C ASP A 196 -7.77 7.45 -15.45
N VAL A 197 -7.56 6.14 -15.31
CA VAL A 197 -7.53 5.22 -16.44
C VAL A 197 -8.96 4.99 -16.87
N ASN A 198 -9.28 5.33 -18.12
CA ASN A 198 -10.59 5.02 -18.70
C ASN A 198 -10.78 3.49 -18.73
N GLU A 199 -11.41 2.94 -17.69
CA GLU A 199 -12.01 1.61 -17.74
C GLU A 199 -13.09 1.66 -18.82
N GLY A 200 -12.70 1.32 -20.04
CA GLY A 200 -13.61 1.28 -21.18
C GLY A 200 -14.87 0.50 -20.80
N LYS A 201 -16.01 1.15 -20.98
CA LYS A 201 -17.32 0.52 -21.12
C LYS A 201 -17.25 -0.66 -22.09
#